data_AF-A0A0F2CUR2-F1
#
_entry.id   AF-A0A0F2CUR2-F1
#
_cell.length_a   1.000
_cell.length_b   1.000
_cell.length_c   1.000
_cell.angle_alpha   90.00
_cell.angle_beta   90.00
_cell.angle_gamma   90.00
#
_symmetry.space_group_name_H-M   'P 1'
#
loop_
_entity.id
_entity.type
_entity.pdbx_description
1 polymer ?
#
loop_
_entity_poly.entity_id
_entity_poly.type
_entity_poly.pdbx_seq_one_letter_code
_entity_poly.pdbx_strand_id
1 'polypeptide(L)'
;MIGTYLKNLRKEQNIKVVELAKAVQVSQPYISNIENEKRYPSKDLFFKIIISIAELSPINYEIYNNLDLSDEQKKEIDILDILPEFWDKYSSSVLETINEWEDEALEEKEIISCEDFIDYFKPINLNDMSVFPEFIEFLDSKYGSNGYTENVIHNDYSSYIDPEYVKELVTDYWYQRFLTEFIECFEAPSSMNEVSKAEYTEIMLGTLTGQELEIYSAVKELQNKGGLFDRYTFKELNKNNLTDLSIIDHPEAIFKLSLDGKLLSDEDIIALQTTINGIRYKR
;
A
#
# COMPACT_ATOMS: atom_id res chain seq x y z
N MET A 1 1.96 23.63 10.12
CA MET A 1 0.71 23.33 9.38
C MET A 1 0.76 21.95 8.75
N ILE A 2 1.91 21.59 8.17
CA ILE A 2 2.10 20.30 7.51
C ILE A 2 1.94 19.13 8.48
N GLY A 3 2.42 19.26 9.72
CA GLY A 3 2.28 18.21 10.74
C GLY A 3 0.83 17.84 11.02
N THR A 4 -0.02 18.85 11.20
CA THR A 4 -1.46 18.68 11.45
C THR A 4 -2.16 18.03 10.25
N TYR A 5 -1.82 18.46 9.04
CA TYR A 5 -2.32 17.85 7.81
C TYR A 5 -1.97 16.35 7.73
N LEU A 6 -0.70 15.97 7.93
CA LEU A 6 -0.26 14.57 7.94
C LEU A 6 -0.98 13.74 9.02
N LYS A 7 -1.21 14.33 10.18
CA LYS A 7 -1.95 13.71 11.29
C LYS A 7 -3.41 13.42 10.92
N ASN A 8 -4.06 14.36 10.24
CA ASN A 8 -5.45 14.22 9.81
C ASN A 8 -5.57 13.12 8.76
N LEU A 9 -4.74 13.16 7.70
CA LEU A 9 -4.68 12.11 6.69
C LEU A 9 -4.55 10.72 7.32
N ARG A 10 -3.52 10.53 8.17
CA ARG A 10 -3.28 9.22 8.81
C ARG A 10 -4.52 8.75 9.60
N LYS A 11 -5.16 9.66 10.33
CA LYS A 11 -6.33 9.33 11.16
C LYS A 11 -7.56 9.00 10.33
N GLU A 12 -7.81 9.75 9.24
CA GLU A 12 -8.92 9.52 8.33
C GLU A 12 -8.83 8.13 7.68
N GLN A 13 -7.61 7.68 7.39
CA GLN A 13 -7.34 6.34 6.88
C GLN A 13 -7.25 5.26 7.97
N ASN A 14 -7.54 5.59 9.23
CA ASN A 14 -7.45 4.69 10.39
C ASN A 14 -6.07 4.03 10.61
N ILE A 15 -4.99 4.65 10.13
CA ILE A 15 -3.63 4.13 10.27
C ILE A 15 -3.08 4.49 11.65
N LYS A 16 -2.44 3.55 12.36
CA LYS A 16 -1.80 3.86 13.65
C LYS A 16 -0.46 4.55 13.44
N VAL A 17 -0.09 5.46 14.34
CA VAL A 17 1.25 6.11 14.32
C VAL A 17 2.38 5.07 14.28
N VAL A 18 2.22 3.94 14.97
CA VAL A 18 3.23 2.86 15.01
C VAL A 18 3.43 2.19 13.65
N GLU A 19 2.37 2.06 12.86
CA GLU A 19 2.39 1.45 11.53
C GLU A 19 3.06 2.40 10.54
N LEU A 20 2.66 3.68 10.56
CA LEU A 20 3.30 4.70 9.75
C LEU A 20 4.80 4.84 10.06
N ALA A 21 5.17 4.85 11.35
CA ALA A 21 6.58 4.95 11.75
C ALA A 21 7.42 3.78 11.23
N LYS A 22 6.86 2.55 11.23
CA LYS A 22 7.52 1.38 10.65
C LYS A 22 7.69 1.51 9.14
N ALA A 23 6.64 1.89 8.41
CA ALA A 23 6.68 2.08 6.95
C ALA A 23 7.70 3.16 6.54
N VAL A 24 7.72 4.29 7.27
CA VAL A 24 8.66 5.40 7.05
C VAL A 24 10.08 5.07 7.55
N GLN A 25 10.23 4.02 8.35
CA GLN A 25 11.50 3.60 8.98
C GLN A 25 12.09 4.67 9.91
N VAL A 26 11.26 5.24 10.76
CA VAL A 26 11.66 6.19 11.82
C VAL A 26 11.02 5.79 13.15
N SER A 27 11.41 6.44 14.25
CA SER A 27 10.81 6.13 15.55
C SER A 27 9.38 6.70 15.66
N GLN A 28 8.51 5.99 16.39
CA GLN A 28 7.14 6.46 16.67
C GLN A 28 7.11 7.88 17.31
N PRO A 29 7.98 8.22 18.29
CA PRO A 29 8.04 9.58 18.82
C PRO A 29 8.41 10.63 17.78
N TYR A 30 9.21 10.26 16.78
CA TYR A 30 9.62 11.16 15.69
C TYR A 30 8.43 11.56 14.82
N ILE A 31 7.63 10.59 14.35
CA ILE A 31 6.37 10.87 13.64
C ILE A 31 5.42 11.69 14.51
N SER A 32 5.28 11.32 15.80
CA SER A 32 4.41 12.06 16.71
C SER A 32 4.85 13.53 16.90
N ASN A 33 6.15 13.79 16.94
CA ASN A 33 6.65 15.16 17.02
C ASN A 33 6.37 15.95 15.73
N ILE A 34 6.45 15.31 14.56
CA ILE A 34 6.02 15.93 13.30
C ILE A 34 4.53 16.25 13.33
N GLU A 35 3.69 15.26 13.64
CA GLU A 35 2.23 15.41 13.65
C GLU A 35 1.70 16.47 14.63
N ASN A 36 2.48 16.83 15.64
CA ASN A 36 2.15 17.85 16.62
C ASN A 36 2.91 19.16 16.41
N GLU A 37 3.49 19.38 15.22
CA GLU A 37 4.21 20.60 14.83
C GLU A 37 5.43 20.92 15.73
N LYS A 38 5.94 19.92 16.46
CA LYS A 38 7.14 20.06 17.30
C LYS A 38 8.42 19.89 16.50
N ARG A 39 8.32 19.27 15.32
CA ARG A 39 9.41 19.05 14.37
C ARG A 39 8.86 19.17 12.96
N TYR A 40 9.65 19.75 12.06
CA TYR A 40 9.32 19.85 10.65
C TYR A 40 10.04 18.75 9.87
N PRO A 41 9.36 18.01 8.98
CA PRO A 41 10.01 17.03 8.12
C PRO A 41 10.84 17.73 7.04
N SER A 42 11.88 17.06 6.54
CA SER A 42 12.48 17.44 5.26
C SER A 42 11.48 17.14 4.12
N LYS A 43 11.71 17.73 2.94
CA LYS A 43 10.95 17.43 1.73
C LYS A 43 10.87 15.92 1.44
N ASP A 44 12.02 15.24 1.44
CA ASP A 44 12.08 13.80 1.17
C ASP A 44 11.29 13.01 2.21
N LEU A 45 11.41 13.38 3.49
CA LEU A 45 10.64 12.72 4.54
C LEU A 45 9.14 12.98 4.40
N PHE A 46 8.72 14.18 4.01
CA PHE A 46 7.33 14.50 3.74
C PHE A 46 6.75 13.56 2.66
N PHE A 47 7.41 13.45 1.51
CA PHE A 47 6.94 12.54 0.44
C PHE A 47 6.99 11.08 0.87
N LYS A 48 8.00 10.66 1.65
CA LYS A 48 8.05 9.30 2.20
C LYS A 48 6.85 9.03 3.11
N ILE A 49 6.44 10.00 3.94
CA ILE A 49 5.24 9.90 4.77
C ILE A 49 3.99 9.81 3.90
N ILE A 50 3.82 10.69 2.90
CA ILE A 50 2.65 10.68 2.00
C ILE A 50 2.51 9.32 1.29
N ILE A 51 3.59 8.85 0.67
CA ILE A 51 3.60 7.55 -0.02
C ILE A 51 3.30 6.42 0.96
N SER A 52 3.89 6.43 2.16
CA SER A 52 3.62 5.40 3.17
C SER A 52 2.17 5.42 3.66
N ILE A 53 1.55 6.60 3.80
CA ILE A 53 0.12 6.69 4.15
C ILE A 53 -0.70 6.12 2.99
N ALA A 54 -0.40 6.48 1.74
CA ALA A 54 -1.11 5.99 0.56
C ALA A 54 -1.03 4.45 0.42
N GLU A 55 0.15 3.86 0.59
CA GLU A 55 0.36 2.40 0.56
C GLU A 55 -0.39 1.66 1.67
N LEU A 56 -0.58 2.31 2.83
CA LEU A 56 -1.31 1.75 3.97
C LEU A 56 -2.81 2.06 3.93
N SER A 57 -3.25 2.90 2.99
CA SER A 57 -4.64 3.32 2.90
C SER A 57 -5.50 2.22 2.27
N PRO A 58 -6.73 2.00 2.77
CA PRO A 58 -7.55 0.88 2.34
C PRO A 58 -8.12 1.10 0.95
N ILE A 59 -8.40 0.01 0.24
CA ILE A 59 -9.42 0.01 -0.80
C ILE A 59 -10.80 0.08 -0.12
N ASN A 60 -11.69 0.92 -0.66
CA ASN A 60 -13.06 1.05 -0.20
C ASN A 60 -14.00 1.18 -1.40
N TYR A 61 -15.31 1.19 -1.15
CA TYR A 61 -16.30 1.23 -2.23
C TYR A 61 -16.19 2.49 -3.11
N GLU A 62 -15.82 3.64 -2.56
CA GLU A 62 -15.62 4.87 -3.35
C GLU A 62 -14.47 4.68 -4.36
N ILE A 63 -13.34 4.16 -3.90
CA ILE A 63 -12.16 3.92 -4.73
C ILE A 63 -12.44 2.86 -5.79
N TYR A 64 -13.09 1.76 -5.37
CA TYR A 64 -13.50 0.69 -6.26
C TYR A 64 -14.26 1.22 -7.48
N ASN A 65 -15.23 2.12 -7.26
CA ASN A 65 -16.00 2.71 -8.35
C ASN A 65 -15.21 3.76 -9.13
N ASN A 66 -14.40 4.59 -8.47
CA ASN A 66 -13.63 5.63 -9.15
C ASN A 66 -12.54 5.07 -10.06
N LEU A 67 -11.98 3.91 -9.71
CA LEU A 67 -10.97 3.20 -10.48
C LEU A 67 -11.57 2.15 -11.43
N ASP A 68 -12.90 1.99 -11.45
CA ASP A 68 -13.63 1.02 -12.28
C ASP A 68 -13.12 -0.43 -12.13
N LEU A 69 -12.80 -0.84 -10.90
CA LEU A 69 -12.08 -2.10 -10.61
C LEU A 69 -12.90 -3.39 -10.81
N SER A 70 -14.04 -3.31 -11.52
CA SER A 70 -14.96 -4.44 -11.67
C SER A 70 -14.43 -5.51 -12.62
N ASP A 71 -13.67 -5.10 -13.64
CA ASP A 71 -13.11 -6.00 -14.64
C ASP A 71 -11.83 -6.72 -14.13
N GLU A 72 -11.23 -6.21 -13.07
CA GLU A 72 -10.05 -6.74 -12.39
C GLU A 72 -10.39 -7.79 -11.33
N GLN A 73 -11.67 -7.89 -10.96
CA GLN A 73 -12.13 -8.88 -9.99
C GLN A 73 -12.10 -10.29 -10.56
N LYS A 74 -11.81 -11.24 -9.68
CA LYS A 74 -12.00 -12.66 -9.96
C LYS A 74 -13.48 -12.92 -10.26
N LYS A 75 -13.73 -13.94 -11.08
CA LYS A 75 -15.09 -14.42 -11.31
C LYS A 75 -15.64 -15.03 -10.03
N GLU A 76 -16.72 -14.47 -9.50
CA GLU A 76 -17.50 -15.13 -8.45
C GLU A 76 -18.19 -16.37 -9.02
N ILE A 77 -18.01 -17.51 -8.35
CA ILE A 77 -18.56 -18.80 -8.75
C ILE A 77 -19.39 -19.43 -7.63
N ASP A 78 -20.51 -20.04 -8.02
CA ASP A 78 -21.24 -20.98 -7.17
C ASP A 78 -20.81 -22.39 -7.58
N ILE A 79 -20.25 -23.15 -6.63
CA ILE A 79 -19.76 -24.50 -6.88
C ILE A 79 -20.91 -25.41 -7.30
N LEU A 80 -22.10 -25.26 -6.71
CA LEU A 80 -23.25 -26.12 -7.03
C LEU A 80 -23.69 -25.97 -8.49
N ASP A 81 -23.53 -24.77 -9.06
CA ASP A 81 -23.83 -24.51 -10.47
C ASP A 81 -22.81 -25.17 -11.43
N ILE A 82 -21.60 -25.44 -10.93
CA ILE A 82 -20.48 -25.95 -11.71
C ILE A 82 -20.35 -27.47 -11.62
N LEU A 83 -20.72 -28.06 -10.48
CA LEU A 83 -20.57 -29.49 -10.22
C LEU A 83 -21.17 -30.41 -11.28
N PRO A 84 -22.35 -30.13 -11.88
CA PRO A 84 -22.89 -31.00 -12.92
C PRO A 84 -21.97 -31.11 -14.15
N GLU A 85 -21.39 -29.99 -14.60
CA GLU A 85 -20.47 -29.96 -15.74
C GLU A 85 -19.14 -30.65 -15.40
N PHE A 86 -18.63 -30.42 -14.19
CA PHE A 86 -17.44 -31.10 -13.69
C PHE A 86 -17.64 -32.62 -13.60
N TRP A 87 -18.75 -33.06 -13.00
CA TRP A 87 -19.08 -34.47 -12.80
C TRP A 87 -19.22 -35.21 -14.13
N ASP A 88 -19.90 -34.62 -15.11
CA ASP A 88 -20.06 -35.22 -16.45
C ASP A 88 -18.70 -35.52 -17.10
N LYS A 89 -17.72 -34.64 -16.88
CA LYS A 89 -16.38 -34.76 -17.47
C LYS A 89 -15.41 -35.63 -16.68
N TYR A 90 -15.50 -35.63 -15.35
CA TYR A 90 -14.44 -36.18 -14.48
C TYR A 90 -14.91 -37.23 -13.47
N SER A 91 -16.20 -37.61 -13.45
CA SER A 91 -16.77 -38.57 -12.49
C SER A 91 -15.95 -39.85 -12.33
N SER A 92 -15.42 -40.43 -13.41
CA SER A 92 -14.62 -41.66 -13.31
C SER A 92 -13.34 -41.49 -12.48
N SER A 93 -12.62 -40.38 -12.66
CA SER A 93 -11.38 -40.09 -11.91
C SER A 93 -11.67 -39.71 -10.46
N VAL A 94 -12.74 -38.94 -10.26
CA VAL A 94 -13.23 -38.56 -8.93
C VAL A 94 -13.61 -39.79 -8.12
N LEU A 95 -14.35 -40.74 -8.72
CA LEU A 95 -14.72 -41.99 -8.05
C LEU A 95 -13.52 -42.87 -7.73
N GLU A 96 -12.50 -42.93 -8.61
CA GLU A 96 -11.25 -43.64 -8.31
C GLU A 96 -10.56 -43.05 -7.08
N THR A 97 -10.48 -41.71 -7.00
CA THR A 97 -9.90 -41.00 -5.86
C THR A 97 -10.67 -41.27 -4.56
N ILE A 98 -12.01 -41.19 -4.61
CA ILE A 98 -12.88 -41.42 -3.44
C ILE A 98 -12.76 -42.87 -2.95
N ASN A 99 -12.66 -43.84 -3.85
CA ASN A 99 -12.53 -45.26 -3.49
C ASN A 99 -11.23 -45.60 -2.74
N GLU A 100 -10.22 -44.74 -2.82
CA GLU A 100 -8.99 -44.88 -2.04
C GLU A 100 -9.13 -44.38 -0.59
N TRP A 101 -10.22 -43.67 -0.27
CA TRP A 101 -10.43 -43.11 1.07
C TRP A 101 -10.95 -44.18 2.02
N GLU A 102 -10.29 -44.33 3.16
CA GLU A 102 -10.79 -45.14 4.28
C GLU A 102 -11.80 -44.31 5.10
N ASP A 103 -13.04 -44.18 4.60
CA ASP A 103 -14.13 -43.45 5.26
C ASP A 103 -15.35 -44.35 5.53
N GLU A 104 -15.70 -44.51 6.81
CA GLU A 104 -16.87 -45.28 7.28
C GLU A 104 -18.19 -44.78 6.65
N ALA A 105 -18.31 -43.49 6.33
CA ALA A 105 -19.50 -42.94 5.69
C ALA A 105 -19.69 -43.47 4.25
N LEU A 106 -18.60 -43.73 3.53
CA LEU A 106 -18.62 -44.32 2.19
C LEU A 106 -18.95 -45.82 2.23
N GLU A 107 -18.71 -46.49 3.36
CA GLU A 107 -19.15 -47.88 3.58
C GLU A 107 -20.67 -47.99 3.76
N GLU A 108 -21.31 -46.95 4.33
CA GLU A 108 -22.76 -46.90 4.52
C GLU A 108 -23.52 -46.47 3.25
N LYS A 109 -22.93 -45.58 2.44
CA LYS A 109 -23.53 -45.08 1.20
C LYS A 109 -22.46 -44.81 0.14
N GLU A 110 -22.43 -45.68 -0.87
CA GLU A 110 -21.57 -45.51 -2.04
C GLU A 110 -21.97 -44.29 -2.88
N ILE A 111 -20.99 -43.51 -3.32
CA ILE A 111 -21.20 -42.40 -4.25
C ILE A 111 -21.23 -42.95 -5.67
N ILE A 112 -22.39 -42.92 -6.33
CA ILE A 112 -22.55 -43.41 -7.71
C ILE A 112 -23.12 -42.36 -8.68
N SER A 113 -23.51 -41.19 -8.16
CA SER A 113 -24.16 -40.12 -8.90
C SER A 113 -23.66 -38.74 -8.46
N CYS A 114 -23.93 -37.71 -9.27
CA CYS A 114 -23.62 -36.32 -8.93
C CYS A 114 -24.39 -35.88 -7.67
N GLU A 115 -25.64 -36.32 -7.53
CA GLU A 115 -26.45 -36.03 -6.35
C GLU A 115 -25.84 -36.64 -5.07
N ASP A 116 -25.34 -37.88 -5.14
CA ASP A 116 -24.67 -38.51 -4.00
C ASP A 116 -23.37 -37.80 -3.64
N PHE A 117 -22.61 -37.36 -4.65
CA PHE A 117 -21.39 -36.58 -4.46
C PHE A 117 -21.70 -35.24 -3.76
N ILE A 118 -22.69 -34.51 -4.26
CA ILE A 118 -23.14 -33.25 -3.66
C ILE A 118 -23.63 -33.46 -2.22
N ASP A 119 -24.34 -34.55 -1.94
CA ASP A 119 -24.85 -34.88 -0.60
C ASP A 119 -23.72 -35.15 0.39
N TYR A 120 -22.70 -35.90 -0.03
CA TYR A 120 -21.54 -36.25 0.80
C TYR A 120 -20.68 -35.02 1.16
N PHE A 121 -20.43 -34.12 0.21
CA PHE A 121 -19.58 -32.94 0.44
C PHE A 121 -20.32 -31.72 1.03
N LYS A 122 -21.60 -31.83 1.42
CA LYS A 122 -22.35 -30.68 1.94
C LYS A 122 -21.95 -30.32 3.37
N PRO A 123 -21.67 -29.04 3.69
CA PRO A 123 -21.62 -27.89 2.78
C PRO A 123 -20.33 -27.86 1.96
N ILE A 124 -20.45 -27.71 0.64
CA ILE A 124 -19.31 -27.77 -0.28
C ILE A 124 -18.67 -26.40 -0.47
N ASN A 125 -17.34 -26.33 -0.43
CA ASN A 125 -16.57 -25.13 -0.74
C ASN A 125 -15.35 -25.44 -1.65
N LEU A 126 -14.63 -24.41 -2.12
CA LEU A 126 -13.50 -24.58 -3.04
C LEU A 126 -12.38 -25.39 -2.40
N ASN A 127 -12.16 -25.20 -1.10
CA ASN A 127 -11.13 -25.90 -0.37
C ASN A 127 -11.45 -27.41 -0.26
N ASP A 128 -12.71 -27.78 -0.01
CA ASP A 128 -13.12 -29.18 0.01
C ASP A 128 -12.93 -29.84 -1.36
N MET A 129 -13.25 -29.12 -2.42
CA MET A 129 -13.10 -29.62 -3.79
C MET A 129 -11.65 -29.63 -4.29
N SER A 130 -10.75 -28.88 -3.65
CA SER A 130 -9.34 -28.81 -4.05
C SER A 130 -8.56 -30.12 -3.88
N VAL A 131 -9.15 -31.10 -3.18
CA VAL A 131 -8.63 -32.47 -3.09
C VAL A 131 -8.63 -33.20 -4.43
N PHE A 132 -9.42 -32.73 -5.40
CA PHE A 132 -9.48 -33.26 -6.76
C PHE A 132 -8.68 -32.35 -7.71
N PRO A 133 -7.49 -32.77 -8.19
CA PRO A 133 -6.71 -31.97 -9.12
C PRO A 133 -7.48 -31.59 -10.39
N GLU A 134 -8.34 -32.49 -10.88
CA GLU A 134 -9.20 -32.27 -12.05
C GLU A 134 -10.18 -31.12 -11.86
N PHE A 135 -10.61 -30.86 -10.62
CA PHE A 135 -11.51 -29.75 -10.33
C PHE A 135 -10.78 -28.41 -10.50
N ILE A 136 -9.54 -28.32 -10.02
CA ILE A 136 -8.68 -27.15 -10.24
C ILE A 136 -8.38 -26.97 -11.73
N GLU A 137 -8.01 -28.04 -12.43
CA GLU A 137 -7.77 -27.99 -13.89
C GLU A 137 -9.02 -27.54 -14.67
N PHE A 138 -10.21 -28.02 -14.26
CA PHE A 138 -11.47 -27.64 -14.85
C PHE A 138 -11.76 -26.14 -14.67
N LEU A 139 -11.59 -25.61 -13.46
CA LEU A 139 -11.82 -24.19 -13.17
C LEU A 139 -10.78 -23.31 -13.86
N ASP A 140 -9.49 -23.66 -13.78
CA ASP A 140 -8.41 -22.94 -14.45
C ASP A 140 -8.60 -22.90 -15.97
N SER A 141 -9.11 -23.98 -16.58
CA SER A 141 -9.46 -24.00 -18.00
C SER A 141 -10.62 -23.07 -18.36
N LYS A 142 -11.54 -22.78 -17.43
CA LYS A 142 -12.77 -22.01 -17.68
C LYS A 142 -12.59 -20.52 -17.36
N TYR A 143 -11.85 -20.22 -16.29
CA TYR A 143 -11.73 -18.88 -15.72
C TYR A 143 -10.29 -18.35 -15.72
N GLY A 144 -9.32 -19.17 -16.12
CA GLY A 144 -7.90 -18.86 -15.98
C GLY A 144 -7.39 -19.17 -14.56
N SER A 145 -6.09 -19.41 -14.45
CA SER A 145 -5.46 -19.68 -13.16
C SER A 145 -5.60 -18.47 -12.25
N ASN A 146 -6.04 -18.70 -11.00
CA ASN A 146 -6.37 -17.65 -10.02
C ASN A 146 -7.50 -16.68 -10.46
N GLY A 147 -8.29 -17.03 -11.48
CA GLY A 147 -9.32 -16.16 -12.06
C GLY A 147 -10.70 -16.23 -11.39
N TYR A 148 -10.86 -16.98 -10.30
CA TYR A 148 -12.16 -17.27 -9.68
C TYR A 148 -12.09 -17.31 -8.14
N THR A 149 -13.25 -17.15 -7.50
CA THR A 149 -13.44 -17.24 -6.04
C THR A 149 -14.90 -17.53 -5.71
N GLU A 150 -15.19 -18.09 -4.54
CA GLU A 150 -16.57 -18.29 -4.07
C GLU A 150 -17.24 -16.99 -3.62
N ASN A 151 -16.43 -16.01 -3.20
CA ASN A 151 -16.92 -14.74 -2.70
C ASN A 151 -15.98 -13.64 -3.15
N VAL A 152 -16.56 -12.63 -3.81
CA VAL A 152 -15.85 -11.43 -4.22
C VAL A 152 -16.11 -10.33 -3.20
N ILE A 153 -15.06 -9.93 -2.51
CA ILE A 153 -15.09 -8.86 -1.52
C ILE A 153 -14.30 -7.67 -2.08
N HIS A 154 -15.00 -6.62 -2.49
CA HIS A 154 -14.41 -5.44 -3.16
C HIS A 154 -13.33 -4.70 -2.35
N ASN A 155 -13.28 -4.87 -1.03
CA ASN A 155 -12.26 -4.27 -0.19
C ASN A 155 -11.16 -5.27 0.25
N ASP A 156 -11.14 -6.46 -0.34
CA ASP A 156 -10.11 -7.47 -0.13
C ASP A 156 -9.32 -7.68 -1.42
N TYR A 157 -8.02 -7.40 -1.37
CA TYR A 157 -7.11 -7.55 -2.50
C TYR A 157 -7.04 -8.98 -3.05
N SER A 158 -7.33 -10.02 -2.24
CA SER A 158 -7.35 -11.41 -2.72
C SER A 158 -8.49 -11.72 -3.69
N SER A 159 -9.51 -10.84 -3.76
CA SER A 159 -10.64 -10.94 -4.69
C SER A 159 -10.30 -10.51 -6.12
N TYR A 160 -9.09 -10.03 -6.36
CA TYR A 160 -8.64 -9.52 -7.66
C TYR A 160 -7.71 -10.51 -8.36
N ILE A 161 -7.74 -10.50 -9.69
CA ILE A 161 -6.92 -11.37 -10.53
C ILE A 161 -5.43 -11.07 -10.31
N ASP A 162 -5.08 -9.77 -10.28
CA ASP A 162 -3.75 -9.26 -9.93
C ASP A 162 -3.84 -8.30 -8.72
N PRO A 163 -3.70 -8.84 -7.49
CA PRO A 163 -3.77 -8.03 -6.27
C PRO A 163 -2.73 -6.92 -6.18
N GLU A 164 -1.52 -7.13 -6.73
CA GLU A 164 -0.44 -6.16 -6.64
C GLU A 164 -0.66 -5.00 -7.60
N TYR A 165 -1.15 -5.27 -8.82
CA TYR A 165 -1.58 -4.23 -9.76
C TYR A 165 -2.68 -3.36 -9.16
N VAL A 166 -3.73 -3.95 -8.58
CA VAL A 166 -4.82 -3.20 -7.97
C VAL A 166 -4.32 -2.38 -6.78
N LYS A 167 -3.42 -2.92 -5.97
CA LYS A 167 -2.79 -2.19 -4.87
C LYS A 167 -1.96 -1.00 -5.34
N GLU A 168 -1.27 -1.11 -6.48
CA GLU A 168 -0.57 0.02 -7.10
C GLU A 168 -1.54 1.12 -7.53
N LEU A 169 -2.66 0.77 -8.19
CA LEU A 169 -3.70 1.73 -8.58
C LEU A 169 -4.32 2.44 -7.38
N VAL A 170 -4.66 1.70 -6.33
CA VAL A 170 -5.24 2.26 -5.09
C VAL A 170 -4.23 3.18 -4.40
N THR A 171 -2.95 2.80 -4.39
CA THR A 171 -1.87 3.63 -3.83
C THR A 171 -1.73 4.93 -4.62
N ASP A 172 -1.75 4.88 -5.96
CA ASP A 172 -1.67 6.09 -6.78
C ASP A 172 -2.90 6.98 -6.58
N TYR A 173 -4.11 6.41 -6.54
CA TYR A 173 -5.33 7.15 -6.24
C TYR A 173 -5.20 7.96 -4.93
N TRP A 174 -4.76 7.30 -3.85
CA TRP A 174 -4.57 7.97 -2.57
C TRP A 174 -3.47 9.02 -2.62
N TYR A 175 -2.35 8.74 -3.30
CA TYR A 175 -1.26 9.70 -3.48
C TYR A 175 -1.76 10.97 -4.19
N GLN A 176 -2.48 10.84 -5.29
CA GLN A 176 -3.07 11.97 -6.03
C GLN A 176 -4.04 12.76 -5.16
N ARG A 177 -4.93 12.07 -4.45
CA ARG A 177 -5.92 12.70 -3.55
C ARG A 177 -5.23 13.49 -2.44
N PHE A 178 -4.25 12.89 -1.76
CA PHE A 178 -3.53 13.56 -0.69
C PHE A 178 -2.83 14.81 -1.20
N LEU A 179 -2.05 14.73 -2.27
CA LEU A 179 -1.37 15.92 -2.80
C LEU A 179 -2.33 17.01 -3.27
N THR A 180 -3.51 16.64 -3.79
CA THR A 180 -4.58 17.60 -4.10
C THR A 180 -5.06 18.32 -2.84
N GLU A 181 -5.46 17.56 -1.80
CA GLU A 181 -5.91 18.11 -0.51
C GLU A 181 -4.83 18.96 0.16
N PHE A 182 -3.55 18.59 -0.02
CA PHE A 182 -2.41 19.36 0.49
C PHE A 182 -2.34 20.75 -0.17
N ILE A 183 -2.43 20.82 -1.50
CA ILE A 183 -2.42 22.09 -2.23
C ILE A 183 -3.62 22.97 -1.85
N GLU A 184 -4.80 22.36 -1.70
CA GLU A 184 -6.02 23.05 -1.25
C GLU A 184 -5.91 23.65 0.16
N CYS A 185 -4.97 23.18 1.00
CA CYS A 185 -4.71 23.82 2.30
C CYS A 185 -4.07 25.21 2.18
N PHE A 186 -3.48 25.54 1.02
CA PHE A 186 -2.74 26.80 0.81
C PHE A 186 -3.31 27.67 -0.30
N GLU A 187 -4.05 27.07 -1.23
CA GLU A 187 -4.62 27.77 -2.38
C GLU A 187 -6.09 28.12 -2.15
N ALA A 188 -6.51 29.25 -2.74
CA ALA A 188 -7.87 29.73 -2.58
C ALA A 188 -8.89 28.81 -3.27
N PRO A 189 -10.11 28.68 -2.71
CA PRO A 189 -11.16 27.89 -3.32
C PRO A 189 -11.52 28.40 -4.73
N SER A 190 -11.94 27.49 -5.59
CA SER A 190 -12.26 27.76 -7.00
C SER A 190 -13.33 28.84 -7.19
N SER A 191 -14.19 29.06 -6.19
CA SER A 191 -15.24 30.08 -6.16
C SER A 191 -14.76 31.52 -5.98
N MET A 192 -13.51 31.75 -5.58
CA MET A 192 -12.93 33.11 -5.50
C MET A 192 -12.57 33.67 -6.89
N ASN A 193 -12.57 35.00 -7.04
CA ASN A 193 -12.06 35.64 -8.24
C ASN A 193 -10.51 35.50 -8.33
N GLU A 194 -9.92 35.59 -9.53
CA GLU A 194 -8.49 35.31 -9.74
C GLU A 194 -7.54 36.22 -8.94
N VAL A 195 -7.87 37.50 -8.80
CA VAL A 195 -7.04 38.46 -8.06
C VAL A 195 -7.02 38.11 -6.57
N SER A 196 -8.18 37.85 -5.97
CA SER A 196 -8.27 37.44 -4.57
C SER A 196 -7.72 36.03 -4.33
N LYS A 197 -7.70 35.15 -5.35
CA LYS A 197 -7.02 33.85 -5.26
C LYS A 197 -5.52 34.02 -5.09
N ALA A 198 -4.90 34.89 -5.89
CA ALA A 198 -3.47 35.17 -5.81
C ALA A 198 -3.10 35.80 -4.45
N GLU A 199 -3.88 36.81 -4.01
CA GLU A 199 -3.68 37.47 -2.71
C GLU A 199 -3.83 36.48 -1.54
N TYR A 200 -4.85 35.63 -1.56
CA TYR A 200 -5.04 34.61 -0.52
C TYR A 200 -3.87 33.62 -0.48
N THR A 201 -3.44 33.13 -1.63
CA THR A 201 -2.32 32.18 -1.72
C THR A 201 -1.04 32.82 -1.18
N GLU A 202 -0.76 34.07 -1.54
CA GLU A 202 0.39 34.82 -1.03
C GLU A 202 0.33 34.96 0.51
N ILE A 203 -0.84 35.29 1.06
CA ILE A 203 -1.05 35.36 2.51
C ILE A 203 -0.77 34.01 3.17
N MET A 204 -1.33 32.92 2.64
CA MET A 204 -1.15 31.58 3.20
C MET A 204 0.31 31.13 3.15
N LEU A 205 0.98 31.31 2.02
CA LEU A 205 2.40 30.98 1.87
C LEU A 205 3.30 31.84 2.76
N GLY A 206 2.91 33.09 3.01
CA GLY A 206 3.59 33.99 3.96
C GLY A 206 3.56 33.51 5.41
N THR A 207 2.69 32.57 5.76
CA THR A 207 2.64 31.95 7.11
C THR A 207 3.57 30.75 7.27
N LEU A 208 4.11 30.22 6.18
CA LEU A 208 4.92 29.01 6.19
C LEU A 208 6.34 29.27 6.68
N THR A 209 6.90 28.30 7.41
CA THR A 209 8.34 28.26 7.65
C THR A 209 9.09 27.97 6.35
N GLY A 210 10.40 28.29 6.29
CA GLY A 210 11.21 28.02 5.09
C GLY A 210 11.22 26.55 4.67
N GLN A 211 11.13 25.61 5.63
CA GLN A 211 11.05 24.17 5.33
C GLN A 211 9.66 23.77 4.79
N GLU A 212 8.59 24.36 5.31
CA GLU A 212 7.24 24.10 4.79
C GLU A 212 7.06 24.70 3.39
N LEU A 213 7.65 25.86 3.12
CA LEU A 213 7.66 26.48 1.79
C LEU A 213 8.45 25.62 0.77
N GLU A 214 9.56 25.00 1.19
CA GLU A 214 10.31 24.04 0.38
C GLU A 214 9.45 22.82 0.01
N ILE A 215 8.69 22.29 0.96
CA ILE A 215 7.75 21.18 0.71
C ILE A 215 6.64 21.62 -0.24
N TYR A 216 5.99 22.76 0.02
CA TYR A 216 4.93 23.28 -0.86
C TYR A 216 5.41 23.44 -2.29
N SER A 217 6.56 24.08 -2.48
CA SER A 217 7.14 24.32 -3.80
C SER A 217 7.41 22.99 -4.52
N ALA A 218 7.94 22.00 -3.81
CA ALA A 218 8.19 20.68 -4.40
C ALA A 218 6.92 19.92 -4.78
N VAL A 219 5.85 20.00 -3.99
CA VAL A 219 4.55 19.41 -4.38
C VAL A 219 4.00 20.13 -5.60
N LYS A 220 4.12 21.46 -5.65
CA LYS A 220 3.63 22.26 -6.79
C LYS A 220 4.41 21.97 -8.08
N GLU A 221 5.71 21.73 -7.99
CA GLU A 221 6.56 21.33 -9.12
C GLU A 221 6.16 19.98 -9.73
N LEU A 222 5.60 19.06 -8.94
CA LEU A 222 5.06 17.79 -9.44
C LEU A 222 3.70 17.94 -10.12
N GLN A 223 2.97 19.03 -9.86
CA GLN A 223 1.64 19.22 -10.39
C GLN A 223 1.69 19.58 -11.88
N ASN A 224 1.16 18.70 -12.72
CA ASN A 224 1.04 18.95 -14.14
C ASN A 224 -0.15 19.86 -14.47
N LYS A 225 -0.25 20.28 -15.74
CA LYS A 225 -1.32 21.19 -16.20
C LYS A 225 -2.74 20.62 -16.04
N GLY A 226 -2.87 19.29 -15.95
CA GLY A 226 -4.15 18.61 -15.72
C GLY A 226 -4.52 18.53 -14.24
N GLY A 227 -3.67 19.00 -13.33
CA GLY A 227 -3.88 18.95 -11.89
C GLY A 227 -3.39 17.67 -11.21
N LEU A 228 -2.97 16.66 -11.99
CA LEU A 228 -2.37 15.43 -11.47
C LEU A 228 -0.90 15.66 -11.10
N PHE A 229 -0.37 14.80 -10.23
CA PHE A 229 0.97 14.89 -9.71
C PHE A 229 1.86 13.77 -10.25
N ASP A 230 3.04 14.13 -10.74
CA ASP A 230 4.08 13.16 -11.01
C ASP A 230 4.54 12.49 -9.69
N ARG A 231 4.98 11.23 -9.77
CA ARG A 231 5.46 10.52 -8.58
C ARG A 231 6.79 11.10 -8.13
N TYR A 232 6.89 11.43 -6.84
CA TYR A 232 8.13 11.98 -6.29
C TYR A 232 9.28 10.99 -6.45
N THR A 233 10.35 11.45 -7.10
CA THR A 233 11.56 10.64 -7.29
C THR A 233 12.59 11.02 -6.24
N PHE A 234 12.88 10.09 -5.34
CA PHE A 234 13.97 10.25 -4.38
C PHE A 234 15.30 10.32 -5.12
N LYS A 235 16.24 11.15 -4.64
CA LYS A 235 17.60 11.15 -5.18
C LYS A 235 18.17 9.75 -5.11
N GLU A 236 18.60 9.20 -6.24
CA GLU A 236 19.24 7.89 -6.26
C GLU A 236 20.47 7.91 -5.34
N LEU A 237 20.49 6.97 -4.39
CA LEU A 237 21.70 6.64 -3.67
C LEU A 237 22.72 6.16 -4.70
N ASN A 238 23.83 6.88 -4.84
CA ASN A 238 24.93 6.43 -5.67
C ASN A 238 25.46 5.11 -5.09
N LYS A 239 25.07 3.98 -5.71
CA LYS A 239 25.40 2.62 -5.24
C LYS A 239 26.91 2.32 -5.27
N ASN A 240 27.71 3.16 -5.94
CA ASN A 240 29.17 3.06 -5.95
C ASN A 240 29.84 3.83 -4.81
N ASN A 241 29.09 4.59 -4.01
CA ASN A 241 29.60 5.28 -2.82
C ASN A 241 29.50 4.34 -1.60
N LEU A 242 30.39 3.35 -1.54
CA LEU A 242 30.75 2.73 -0.26
C LEU A 242 31.47 3.78 0.58
N THR A 243 30.73 4.51 1.40
CA THR A 243 31.31 5.43 2.37
C THR A 243 31.56 4.66 3.66
N ASP A 244 32.83 4.41 3.96
CA ASP A 244 33.22 3.91 5.28
C ASP A 244 32.79 4.95 6.33
N LEU A 245 31.89 4.55 7.23
CA LEU A 245 31.40 5.40 8.30
C LEU A 245 32.50 5.82 9.28
N SER A 246 33.69 5.22 9.21
CA SER A 246 34.89 5.68 9.91
C SER A 246 35.38 7.05 9.45
N ILE A 247 34.85 7.58 8.36
CA ILE A 247 35.06 8.97 7.96
C ILE A 247 34.64 9.99 9.03
N ILE A 248 33.71 9.62 9.93
CA ILE A 248 33.30 10.47 11.05
C ILE A 248 34.38 10.64 12.12
N ASP A 249 35.45 9.84 12.10
CA ASP A 249 36.55 9.98 13.06
C ASP A 249 37.66 10.87 12.48
N HIS A 250 37.57 11.26 11.21
CA HIS A 250 38.52 12.15 10.57
C HIS A 250 38.19 13.62 10.86
N PRO A 251 39.07 14.36 11.57
CA PRO A 251 38.79 15.72 12.04
C PRO A 251 38.43 16.71 10.95
N GLU A 252 38.99 16.56 9.74
CA GLU A 252 38.75 17.47 8.62
C GLU A 252 37.60 17.02 7.70
N ALA A 253 37.29 15.72 7.68
CA ALA A 253 36.25 15.18 6.84
C ALA A 253 34.87 15.35 7.49
N ILE A 254 34.80 15.26 8.81
CA ILE A 254 33.56 15.32 9.58
C ILE A 254 32.82 16.66 9.41
N PHE A 255 33.53 17.78 9.36
CA PHE A 255 32.95 19.11 9.14
C PHE A 255 32.57 19.38 7.68
N LYS A 256 32.95 18.49 6.76
CA LYS A 256 32.53 18.53 5.35
C LYS A 256 31.34 17.61 5.08
N LEU A 257 30.92 16.82 6.07
CA LEU A 257 29.75 15.98 5.94
C LEU A 257 28.49 16.84 5.88
N SER A 258 27.60 16.45 4.99
CA SER A 258 26.26 17.02 4.90
C SER A 258 25.22 15.91 4.91
N LEU A 259 24.07 16.21 5.51
CA LEU A 259 22.88 15.39 5.47
C LEU A 259 21.79 16.21 4.79
N ASP A 260 21.13 15.66 3.77
CA ASP A 260 20.12 16.37 2.97
C ASP A 260 20.61 17.71 2.39
N GLY A 261 21.91 17.78 2.02
CA GLY A 261 22.53 18.98 1.45
C GLY A 261 22.84 20.09 2.47
N LYS A 262 22.61 19.86 3.77
CA LYS A 262 22.96 20.78 4.86
C LYS A 262 24.15 20.24 5.64
N LEU A 263 25.11 21.11 5.95
CA LEU A 263 26.25 20.74 6.78
C LEU A 263 25.78 20.34 8.18
N LEU A 264 26.45 19.35 8.77
CA LEU A 264 26.17 18.92 10.14
C LEU A 264 26.60 19.98 11.14
N SER A 265 25.77 20.23 12.16
CA SER A 265 26.17 21.02 13.32
C SER A 265 27.10 20.22 14.25
N ASP A 266 27.76 20.89 15.19
CA ASP A 266 28.58 20.23 16.21
C ASP A 266 27.77 19.21 17.03
N GLU A 267 26.50 19.52 17.34
CA GLU A 267 25.60 18.61 18.06
C GLU A 267 25.24 17.39 17.21
N ASP A 268 24.96 17.57 15.91
CA ASP A 268 24.68 16.47 14.99
C ASP A 268 25.88 15.54 14.84
N ILE A 269 27.07 16.13 14.74
CA ILE A 269 28.34 15.41 14.69
C ILE A 269 28.52 14.53 15.92
N ILE A 270 28.33 15.09 17.13
CA ILE A 270 28.46 14.36 18.39
C ILE A 270 27.43 13.22 18.47
N ALA A 271 26.18 13.49 18.07
CA ALA A 271 25.12 12.48 18.06
C ALA A 271 25.41 11.33 17.08
N LEU A 272 25.92 11.67 15.89
CA LEU A 272 26.31 10.70 14.86
C LEU A 272 27.48 9.82 15.33
N GLN A 273 28.54 10.43 15.87
CA GLN A 273 29.68 9.71 16.44
C GLN A 273 29.25 8.78 17.58
N THR A 274 28.40 9.26 18.49
CA THR A 274 27.87 8.46 19.60
C THR A 274 27.09 7.25 19.08
N THR A 275 26.23 7.45 18.09
CA THR A 275 25.42 6.39 17.48
C THR A 275 26.30 5.34 16.81
N ILE A 276 27.26 5.77 15.99
CA ILE A 276 28.13 4.86 15.24
C ILE A 276 29.07 4.10 16.18
N ASN A 277 29.62 4.75 17.21
CA ASN A 277 30.38 4.07 18.25
C ASN A 277 29.52 3.04 19.00
N GLY A 278 28.26 3.39 19.33
CA GLY A 278 27.31 2.45 19.92
C GLY A 278 27.06 1.21 19.04
N ILE A 279 27.03 1.36 17.72
CA ILE A 279 26.93 0.23 16.77
C ILE A 279 28.24 -0.57 16.74
N ARG A 280 29.40 0.10 16.66
CA ARG A 280 30.72 -0.55 16.63
C ARG A 280 30.97 -1.43 17.84
N TYR A 281 30.61 -0.98 19.03
CA TYR A 281 30.82 -1.73 20.28
C TYR A 281 29.76 -2.82 20.54
N LYS A 282 28.70 -2.88 19.73
CA LYS A 282 27.67 -3.93 19.79
C LYS A 282 27.84 -5.02 18.72
N ARG A 283 28.69 -4.80 17.72
CA ARG A 283 29.13 -5.82 16.76
C ARG A 283 30.22 -6.69 17.38
#